data_AF-A0A2V7KIZ2-F1
#
_entry.id   AF-A0A2V7KIZ2-F1
#
_cell.length_a   1.000
_cell.length_b   1.000
_cell.length_c   1.000
_cell.angle_alpha   90.00
_cell.angle_beta   90.00
_cell.angle_gamma   90.00
#
_symmetry.space_group_name_H-M   'P 1'
#
loop_
_entity.id
_entity.type
_entity.pdbx_description
1 polymer ?
#
loop_
_entity_poly.entity_id
_entity_poly.type
_entity_poly.pdbx_seq_one_letter_code
_entity_poly.pdbx_strand_id
1 'polypeptide(L)'
;MFCGTPVIVHRHHRGVNLDHVTNDVGRLADDEELAGVILSVVEGWEQFRPREWALANTGWVTSTGLLNRTLERIARQRGRPWTMDIVGHKNAPNLKYAEAGVYRRFGPEYERLQHYLRS
;
A
#
# COMPACT_ATOMS: atom_id res chain seq x y z
N MET A 1 -2.91 -10.66 4.50
CA MET A 1 -3.90 -10.21 3.48
C MET A 1 -3.54 -10.64 2.05
N PHE A 2 -2.46 -10.17 1.41
CA PHE A 2 -2.15 -10.54 0.01
C PHE A 2 -1.98 -12.06 -0.26
N CYS A 3 -1.62 -12.84 0.75
CA CYS A 3 -1.53 -14.30 0.68
C CYS A 3 -2.88 -15.03 0.82
N GLY A 4 -4.01 -14.31 0.93
CA GLY A 4 -5.33 -14.93 1.06
C GLY A 4 -5.71 -15.35 2.49
N THR A 5 -4.81 -15.22 3.45
CA THR A 5 -5.08 -15.58 4.86
C THR A 5 -5.84 -14.46 5.58
N PRO A 6 -6.95 -14.78 6.28
CA PRO A 6 -7.62 -13.86 7.18
C PRO A 6 -6.68 -13.40 8.28
N VAL A 7 -6.90 -12.20 8.81
CA VAL A 7 -6.06 -11.64 9.88
C VAL A 7 -6.86 -11.46 11.16
N ILE A 8 -6.24 -11.78 12.29
CA ILE A 8 -6.75 -11.41 13.61
C ILE A 8 -5.74 -10.41 14.17
N VAL A 9 -6.22 -9.22 14.51
CA VAL A 9 -5.37 -8.12 14.98
C VAL A 9 -5.90 -7.63 16.33
N HIS A 10 -4.99 -7.35 17.26
CA HIS A 10 -5.37 -6.80 18.55
C HIS A 10 -6.09 -5.46 18.38
N ARG A 11 -7.22 -5.25 19.08
CA ARG A 11 -8.08 -4.08 18.89
C ARG A 11 -7.37 -2.75 19.17
N HIS A 12 -6.39 -2.76 20.07
CA HIS A 12 -5.59 -1.59 20.41
C HIS A 12 -4.19 -1.59 19.76
N HIS A 13 -3.97 -2.42 18.74
CA HIS A 13 -2.68 -2.50 18.07
C HIS A 13 -2.27 -1.12 17.49
N ARG A 14 -1.02 -0.74 17.74
CA ARG A 14 -0.39 0.46 17.18
C ARG A 14 0.65 0.01 16.16
N GLY A 15 0.38 0.22 14.88
CA GLY A 15 1.32 -0.18 13.82
C GLY A 15 0.65 -0.58 12.50
N VAL A 16 -0.64 -0.91 12.53
CA VAL A 16 -1.45 -1.13 11.34
C VAL A 16 -2.65 -0.18 11.31
N ASN A 17 -3.14 0.12 10.11
CA ASN A 17 -4.44 0.77 9.98
C ASN A 17 -5.54 -0.25 10.30
N LEU A 18 -6.18 -0.11 11.45
CA LEU A 18 -7.24 -1.03 11.91
C LEU A 18 -8.48 -0.97 11.01
N ASP A 19 -8.69 0.12 10.27
CA ASP A 19 -9.79 0.25 9.30
C ASP A 19 -9.69 -0.77 8.16
N HIS A 20 -8.51 -1.38 7.96
CA HIS A 20 -8.32 -2.44 6.98
C HIS A 20 -8.84 -3.80 7.46
N VAL A 21 -9.11 -3.98 8.76
CA VAL A 21 -9.60 -5.23 9.34
C VAL A 21 -11.12 -5.23 9.31
N THR A 22 -11.68 -5.34 8.11
CA THR A 22 -13.13 -5.45 7.89
C THR A 22 -13.61 -6.89 8.06
N ASN A 23 -14.93 -7.09 8.09
CA ASN A 23 -15.53 -8.42 8.23
C ASN A 23 -15.15 -9.39 7.10
N ASP A 24 -14.82 -8.88 5.91
CA ASP A 24 -14.41 -9.68 4.76
C ASP A 24 -12.91 -10.03 4.81
N VAL A 25 -12.14 -9.38 5.67
CA VAL A 25 -10.67 -9.50 5.72
C VAL A 25 -10.21 -10.25 6.96
N GLY A 26 -10.91 -10.08 8.09
CA GLY A 26 -10.44 -10.58 9.36
C GLY A 26 -11.33 -10.16 10.52
N ARG A 27 -10.76 -10.18 11.72
CA ARG A 27 -11.42 -9.74 12.96
C ARG A 27 -10.46 -8.96 13.83
N LEU A 28 -11.02 -8.02 14.59
CA LEU A 28 -10.33 -7.42 15.73
C LEU A 28 -10.69 -8.20 16.98
N ALA A 29 -9.72 -8.39 17.88
CA ALA A 29 -9.90 -9.09 19.14
C ALA A 29 -9.11 -8.41 20.27
N ASP A 30 -9.65 -8.45 21.48
CA ASP A 30 -8.93 -8.27 22.74
C ASP A 30 -8.53 -9.63 23.35
N ASP A 31 -7.74 -9.61 24.42
CA ASP A 31 -7.15 -10.83 25.00
C ASP A 31 -8.22 -11.81 25.50
N GLU A 32 -9.33 -11.32 26.06
CA GLU A 32 -10.41 -12.14 26.61
C GLU A 32 -11.21 -12.88 25.52
N GLU A 33 -11.32 -12.29 24.32
CA GLU A 33 -12.12 -12.85 23.21
C GLU A 33 -11.27 -13.58 22.17
N LEU A 34 -9.94 -13.45 22.22
CA LEU A 34 -9.02 -13.96 21.20
C LEU A 34 -9.24 -15.45 20.87
N ALA A 35 -9.41 -16.29 21.90
CA ALA A 35 -9.64 -17.72 21.71
C ALA A 35 -10.92 -18.00 20.89
N GLY A 36 -12.02 -17.33 21.24
CA GLY A 36 -13.29 -17.46 20.53
C GLY A 36 -13.20 -16.91 19.10
N VAL A 37 -12.50 -15.79 18.91
CA VAL A 37 -12.29 -15.21 17.58
C VAL A 37 -11.47 -16.14 16.69
N ILE A 38 -10.39 -16.74 17.21
CA ILE A 38 -9.58 -17.72 16.46
C ILE A 38 -10.46 -18.88 15.99
N LEU A 39 -11.26 -19.48 16.88
CA LEU A 39 -12.16 -20.57 16.52
C LEU A 39 -13.15 -20.15 15.42
N SER A 40 -13.80 -18.99 15.58
CA SER A 40 -14.76 -18.47 14.59
C SER A 40 -14.14 -18.23 13.20
N VAL A 41 -12.89 -17.77 13.15
CA VAL A 41 -12.17 -17.52 11.89
C VAL A 41 -11.77 -18.83 11.23
N VAL A 42 -11.36 -19.83 12.01
CA VAL A 42 -11.00 -21.16 11.49
C VAL A 42 -12.24 -21.89 10.97
N GLU A 43 -13.34 -21.86 11.70
CA GLU A 43 -14.60 -22.50 11.30
C GLU A 43 -15.23 -21.82 10.07
N GLY A 44 -15.11 -20.50 9.96
CA GLY A 44 -15.69 -19.68 8.89
C GLY A 44 -14.70 -19.20 7.83
N TRP A 45 -13.53 -19.82 7.68
CA TRP A 45 -12.42 -19.26 6.87
C TRP A 45 -12.81 -18.97 5.40
N GLU A 46 -13.73 -19.74 4.85
CA GLU A 46 -14.20 -19.63 3.46
C GLU A 46 -15.01 -18.36 3.18
N GLN A 47 -15.49 -17.63 4.20
CA GLN A 47 -16.25 -16.40 4.01
C GLN A 47 -15.35 -15.19 3.73
N PHE A 48 -14.06 -15.29 4.06
CA PHE A 48 -13.13 -14.17 3.97
C PHE A 48 -12.55 -14.03 2.55
N ARG A 49 -12.34 -12.79 2.11
CA ARG A 49 -11.75 -12.40 0.83
C ARG A 49 -10.59 -11.41 0.99
N PRO A 50 -9.59 -11.69 1.85
CA PRO A 50 -8.57 -10.71 2.24
C PRO A 50 -7.63 -10.32 1.08
N ARG A 51 -7.40 -11.22 0.12
CA ARG A 51 -6.57 -10.93 -1.06
C ARG A 51 -7.28 -10.00 -2.04
N GLU A 52 -8.55 -10.26 -2.31
CA GLU A 52 -9.38 -9.43 -3.20
C GLU A 52 -9.51 -8.02 -2.62
N TRP A 53 -9.83 -7.93 -1.32
CA TRP A 53 -9.86 -6.64 -0.62
C TRP A 53 -8.51 -5.92 -0.71
N ALA A 54 -7.39 -6.62 -0.48
CA ALA A 54 -6.07 -6.00 -0.52
C ALA A 54 -5.68 -5.46 -1.90
N LEU A 55 -5.98 -6.21 -2.96
CA LEU A 55 -5.73 -5.79 -4.34
C LEU A 55 -6.57 -4.56 -4.74
N ALA A 56 -7.80 -4.45 -4.21
CA ALA A 56 -8.69 -3.33 -4.50
C ALA A 56 -8.38 -2.07 -3.66
N ASN A 57 -7.93 -2.23 -2.42
CA ASN A 57 -7.89 -1.13 -1.45
C ASN A 57 -6.49 -0.69 -1.03
N THR A 58 -5.45 -1.50 -1.22
CA THR A 58 -4.12 -1.19 -0.70
C THR A 58 -2.98 -1.64 -1.61
N GLY A 59 -1.76 -1.34 -1.20
CA GLY A 59 -0.54 -1.67 -1.96
C GLY A 59 -0.09 -0.55 -2.91
N TRP A 60 1.06 -0.80 -3.54
CA TRP A 60 1.81 0.22 -4.26
C TRP A 60 1.05 0.80 -5.45
N VAL A 61 0.21 0.01 -6.13
CA VAL A 61 -0.60 0.47 -7.27
C VAL A 61 -1.56 1.58 -6.82
N THR A 62 -2.34 1.29 -5.77
CA THR A 62 -3.31 2.24 -5.20
C THR A 62 -2.61 3.49 -4.67
N SER A 63 -1.50 3.34 -3.94
CA SER A 63 -0.73 4.46 -3.41
C SER A 63 -0.13 5.34 -4.52
N THR A 64 0.42 4.74 -5.57
CA THR A 64 1.00 5.50 -6.70
C THR A 64 -0.09 6.31 -7.40
N GLY A 65 -1.24 5.71 -7.67
CA GLY A 65 -2.37 6.41 -8.29
C GLY A 65 -2.91 7.56 -7.42
N LEU A 66 -3.01 7.36 -6.10
CA LEU A 66 -3.42 8.41 -5.17
C LEU A 66 -2.42 9.58 -5.15
N LEU A 67 -1.12 9.28 -5.16
CA LEU A 67 -0.07 10.28 -5.21
C LEU A 67 -0.13 11.08 -6.52
N ASN A 68 -0.28 10.42 -7.68
CA ASN A 68 -0.43 11.12 -8.96
C ASN A 68 -1.60 12.10 -8.95
N ARG A 69 -2.80 11.66 -8.57
CA ARG A 69 -3.98 12.55 -8.48
C ARG A 69 -3.75 13.71 -7.51
N THR A 70 -3.08 13.45 -6.39
CA THR A 70 -2.80 14.47 -5.38
C THR A 70 -1.80 15.50 -5.89
N LEU A 71 -0.71 15.05 -6.49
CA LEU A 71 0.35 15.91 -7.03
C LEU A 71 -0.12 16.70 -8.25
N GLU A 72 -0.90 16.08 -9.15
CA GLU A 72 -1.54 16.76 -10.27
C GLU A 72 -2.44 17.90 -9.78
N ARG A 73 -3.30 17.63 -8.79
CA ARG A 73 -4.18 18.65 -8.20
C ARG A 73 -3.36 19.81 -7.64
N ILE A 74 -2.27 19.52 -6.92
CA ILE A 74 -1.39 20.55 -6.35
C ILE A 74 -0.70 21.36 -7.46
N ALA A 75 -0.22 20.71 -8.53
CA ALA A 75 0.42 21.38 -9.66
C ALA A 75 -0.55 22.36 -10.34
N ARG A 76 -1.77 21.89 -10.66
CA ARG A 76 -2.83 22.69 -11.26
C ARG A 76 -3.22 23.88 -10.38
N GLN A 77 -3.37 23.67 -9.05
CA GLN A 77 -3.65 24.74 -8.10
C GLN A 77 -2.55 25.82 -8.06
N ARG A 78 -1.31 25.46 -8.39
CA ARG A 78 -0.16 26.38 -8.45
C ARG A 78 0.09 26.95 -9.84
N GLY A 79 -0.83 26.74 -10.80
CA GLY A 79 -0.67 27.20 -12.19
C GLY A 79 0.47 26.51 -12.95
N ARG A 80 0.91 25.33 -12.50
CA ARG A 80 1.97 24.55 -13.15
C ARG A 80 1.35 23.42 -13.99
N PRO A 81 1.90 23.12 -15.17
CA PRO A 81 1.43 21.99 -15.96
C PRO A 81 1.79 20.67 -15.26
N TRP A 82 0.86 19.70 -15.31
CA TRP A 82 1.15 18.30 -14.99
C TRP A 82 1.43 17.58 -16.31
N THR A 83 2.69 17.20 -16.52
CA THR A 83 3.16 16.67 -17.81
C THR A 83 3.35 15.17 -17.81
N MET A 84 3.66 14.59 -16.64
CA MET A 84 3.95 13.18 -16.49
C MET A 84 3.61 12.70 -15.08
N ASP A 85 3.03 11.51 -15.01
CA ASP A 85 2.80 10.79 -13.77
C ASP A 85 4.11 10.28 -13.15
N ILE A 86 4.17 10.27 -11.82
CA ILE A 86 5.22 9.51 -11.11
C ILE A 86 4.99 8.01 -11.30
N VAL A 87 6.08 7.26 -11.26
CA VAL A 87 6.04 5.80 -11.42
C VAL A 87 6.04 5.09 -10.08
N GLY A 88 5.43 3.90 -10.06
CA GLY A 88 5.29 3.12 -8.85
C GLY A 88 6.60 2.52 -8.36
N HIS A 89 6.76 2.49 -7.04
CA HIS A 89 7.81 1.76 -6.35
C HIS A 89 7.21 0.64 -5.50
N LYS A 90 7.92 -0.48 -5.41
CA LYS A 90 7.56 -1.61 -4.56
C LYS A 90 8.76 -2.09 -3.76
N ASN A 91 8.52 -2.60 -2.56
CA ASN A 91 9.53 -3.30 -1.78
C ASN A 91 9.56 -4.76 -2.21
N ALA A 92 10.70 -5.23 -2.74
CA ALA A 92 10.92 -6.66 -2.98
C ALA A 92 12.41 -7.01 -3.19
N PRO A 93 13.17 -7.40 -2.14
CA PRO A 93 12.98 -7.10 -0.72
C PRO A 93 13.34 -5.64 -0.38
N ASN A 94 14.18 -5.00 -1.20
CA ASN A 94 14.50 -3.58 -1.12
C ASN A 94 13.57 -2.76 -2.00
N LEU A 95 13.53 -1.44 -1.76
CA LEU A 95 12.78 -0.50 -2.58
C LEU A 95 13.30 -0.51 -4.02
N LYS A 96 12.42 -0.74 -4.98
CA LYS A 96 12.72 -0.68 -6.41
C LYS A 96 11.54 -0.16 -7.21
N TYR A 97 11.80 0.28 -8.42
CA TYR A 97 10.74 0.55 -9.38
C TYR A 97 9.89 -0.71 -9.63
N ALA A 98 8.57 -0.51 -9.71
CA ALA A 98 7.63 -1.62 -9.87
C ALA A 98 7.78 -2.31 -11.24
N GLU A 99 8.02 -1.50 -12.29
CA GLU A 99 8.32 -1.92 -13.65
C GLU A 99 9.83 -1.96 -13.88
N ALA A 100 10.32 -3.06 -14.47
CA ALA A 100 11.74 -3.21 -14.77
C ALA A 100 12.16 -2.23 -15.89
N GLY A 101 13.30 -1.57 -15.73
CA GLY A 101 13.86 -0.68 -16.76
C GLY A 101 13.25 0.72 -16.83
N VAL A 102 12.14 0.99 -16.15
CA VAL A 102 11.50 2.31 -16.15
C VAL A 102 12.42 3.42 -15.64
N TYR A 103 13.36 3.08 -14.75
CA TYR A 103 14.36 4.01 -14.21
C TYR A 103 15.19 4.70 -15.30
N ARG A 104 15.38 4.04 -16.46
CA ARG A 104 16.17 4.61 -17.58
C ARG A 104 15.55 5.89 -18.12
N ARG A 105 14.22 6.05 -18.01
CA ARG A 105 13.51 7.28 -18.40
C ARG A 105 13.95 8.49 -17.58
N PHE A 106 14.45 8.27 -16.36
CA PHE A 106 14.89 9.32 -15.44
C PHE A 106 16.41 9.54 -15.48
N GLY A 107 17.14 8.90 -16.40
CA GLY A 107 18.59 9.06 -16.57
C GLY A 107 19.05 10.53 -16.57
N PRO A 108 18.47 11.40 -17.41
CA PRO A 108 18.83 12.82 -17.44
C PRO A 108 18.61 13.54 -16.11
N GLU A 109 17.56 13.18 -15.36
CA GLU A 109 17.29 13.79 -14.04
C GLU A 109 18.27 13.29 -12.97
N TYR A 110 18.70 12.03 -13.03
CA TYR A 110 19.76 11.54 -12.14
C TYR A 110 21.08 12.24 -12.38
N GLU A 111 21.48 12.43 -13.63
CA GLU A 111 22.68 13.21 -13.98
C GLU A 111 22.59 14.64 -13.44
N ARG A 112 21.42 15.28 -13.63
CA ARG A 112 21.15 16.60 -13.10
C ARG A 112 21.26 16.66 -11.57
N LEU A 113 20.69 15.68 -10.86
CA LEU A 113 20.74 15.62 -9.40
C LEU A 113 22.16 15.40 -8.86
N GLN A 114 23.00 14.62 -9.56
CA GLN A 114 24.39 14.42 -9.16
C GLN A 114 25.19 15.72 -9.05
N HIS A 115 24.85 16.75 -9.85
CA HIS A 115 25.47 18.07 -9.73
C HIS A 115 25.19 18.75 -8.38
N TYR A 116 24.10 18.42 -7.71
CA TYR A 116 23.72 18.99 -6.41
C TYR A 116 24.14 18.12 -5.22
N LEU A 117 24.45 16.84 -5.46
CA LEU A 117 24.79 15.86 -4.41
C LEU A 117 26.30 15.77 -4.13
N ARG A 118 27.12 16.64 -4.75
CA ARG A 118 28.54 16.82 -4.41
C ARG A 118 28.73 18.06 -3.53
N SER A 119 28.62 17.85 -2.22
CA SER A 119 29.28 18.61 -1.16
C SER A 119 29.79 17.64 -0.11
#